data_AF-A0A448MXL0-F1
#
_entry.id   AF-A0A448MXL0-F1
#
_cell.length_a   1.000
_cell.length_b   1.000
_cell.length_c   1.000
_cell.angle_alpha   90.00
_cell.angle_beta   90.00
_cell.angle_gamma   90.00
#
_symmetry.space_group_name_H-M   'P 1'
#
loop_
_entity.id
_entity.type
_entity.pdbx_description
1 polymer ?
#
loop_
_entity_poly.entity_id
_entity_poly.type
_entity_poly.pdbx_seq_one_letter_code
_entity_poly.pdbx_strand_id
1 'polypeptide(L)'
;MPSPDLRVSPGIPHALSKGLALLRGRLDVSADFPGKALEEVDGLRDNPPGFPGHADRTAVELVTVDPAASKDLDQAIRIERNGSGYRVHYAIADVAAWVRPGSALEAEAMRRGETLYAPGAKVPLYPDSFSEGIGSLLADGRPRPAVLWTHDLDADGVPTRVGVERALVCSHAKLSYEEVQADADAGRAHPSVALLSVVGELRQRLEAERGGVSLNLPGQEIVAENGTWLTRFRSSLPVERHNAQVSLLTGMVAAELMVGAAVGILRTLPAASPEAIDRLRLSAGALGVDWPVAQSYPDFVRGLEPGEPAELAVLARCTSLFRGAGYRSFDGSLPGDDLGHSALAARYSHVTAPLRRLVDRFASEICVSIGQGEPVPGWVRENLAGLPELMAASNRRARSWEHSVVDLAEALVLQKRVGEVFDAVLIDVNPRSGMGTFQIADPAVEAKLPAEGREPGRAVRVRLDEVDLSEGRTVFSHAV
;
A
#
# COMPACT_ATOMS: atom_id res chain seq x y z
N MET A 1 -7.05 -1.12 2.33
CA MET A 1 -6.28 -1.82 3.36
C MET A 1 -4.82 -1.62 3.02
N PRO A 2 -3.97 -1.23 3.96
CA PRO A 2 -2.54 -1.37 3.75
C PRO A 2 -2.26 -2.84 3.41
N SER A 3 -1.54 -3.08 2.31
CA SER A 3 -0.96 -4.39 2.03
C SER A 3 0.15 -4.61 3.07
N PRO A 4 0.28 -5.79 3.68
CA PRO A 4 1.41 -6.06 4.57
C PRO A 4 2.71 -5.87 3.77
N ASP A 5 3.56 -4.93 4.20
CA ASP A 5 4.88 -4.70 3.62
C ASP A 5 5.77 -5.92 3.92
N LEU A 6 5.71 -6.93 3.05
CA LEU A 6 6.51 -8.16 3.14
C LEU A 6 7.92 -7.86 2.60
N ARG A 7 8.84 -7.42 3.48
CA ARG A 7 10.28 -7.24 3.16
C ARG A 7 11.07 -8.52 3.44
N VAL A 8 12.12 -8.77 2.64
CA VAL A 8 13.00 -9.96 2.75
C VAL A 8 14.48 -9.62 2.64
N SER A 9 15.29 -10.32 3.44
CA SER A 9 16.76 -10.38 3.41
C SER A 9 17.26 -11.49 2.45
N PRO A 10 18.40 -11.35 1.74
CA PRO A 10 18.76 -12.26 0.65
C PRO A 10 19.04 -13.72 1.09
N GLY A 11 18.40 -14.68 0.40
CA GLY A 11 18.72 -16.12 0.46
C GLY A 11 17.52 -17.09 0.49
N ILE A 12 16.60 -17.04 -0.47
CA ILE A 12 15.35 -17.84 -0.48
C ILE A 12 15.65 -19.35 -0.40
N PRO A 13 15.12 -20.11 0.58
CA PRO A 13 15.30 -21.55 0.69
C PRO A 13 14.64 -22.25 -0.49
N HIS A 14 15.24 -23.36 -0.92
CA HIS A 14 14.67 -24.18 -1.98
C HIS A 14 13.21 -24.61 -1.69
N ALA A 15 12.89 -24.89 -0.41
CA ALA A 15 11.53 -25.23 0.01
C ALA A 15 10.52 -24.09 -0.22
N LEU A 16 10.90 -22.84 0.09
CA LEU A 16 10.06 -21.67 -0.13
C LEU A 16 9.90 -21.39 -1.63
N SER A 17 10.99 -21.46 -2.41
CA SER A 17 10.92 -21.31 -3.86
C SER A 17 9.99 -22.34 -4.51
N LYS A 18 10.03 -23.59 -4.03
CA LYS A 18 9.13 -24.66 -4.50
C LYS A 18 7.68 -24.40 -4.08
N GLY A 19 7.44 -24.01 -2.83
CA GLY A 19 6.11 -23.64 -2.34
C GLY A 19 5.52 -22.47 -3.12
N LEU A 20 6.28 -21.40 -3.35
CA LEU A 20 5.86 -20.25 -4.16
C LEU A 20 5.55 -20.65 -5.61
N ALA A 21 6.30 -21.58 -6.21
CA ALA A 21 6.01 -22.08 -7.55
C ALA A 21 4.69 -22.87 -7.60
N LEU A 22 4.43 -23.71 -6.59
CA LEU A 22 3.16 -24.43 -6.44
C LEU A 22 1.98 -23.47 -6.22
N LEU A 23 2.16 -22.45 -5.38
CA LEU A 23 1.16 -21.40 -5.13
C LEU A 23 0.82 -20.65 -6.42
N ARG A 24 1.82 -20.29 -7.23
CA ARG A 24 1.60 -19.64 -8.54
C ARG A 24 0.73 -20.49 -9.46
N GLY A 25 1.03 -21.79 -9.57
CA GLY A 25 0.23 -22.72 -10.38
C GLY A 25 -1.21 -22.85 -9.87
N ARG A 26 -1.41 -22.94 -8.56
CA ARG A 26 -2.75 -23.08 -7.94
C ARG A 26 -3.61 -21.81 -8.08
N LEU A 27 -2.99 -20.64 -8.00
CA LEU A 27 -3.69 -19.35 -8.07
C LEU A 27 -3.73 -18.75 -9.48
N ASP A 28 -3.22 -19.48 -10.49
CA ASP A 28 -3.07 -19.00 -11.86
C ASP A 28 -2.35 -17.64 -11.95
N VAL A 29 -1.28 -17.51 -11.15
CA VAL A 29 -0.45 -16.31 -11.07
C VAL A 29 0.84 -16.54 -11.86
N SER A 30 0.89 -16.03 -13.09
CA SER A 30 2.10 -16.08 -13.91
C SER A 30 3.05 -14.91 -13.62
N ALA A 31 4.31 -15.22 -13.35
CA ALA A 31 5.39 -14.24 -13.33
C ALA A 31 5.85 -13.86 -14.75
N ASP A 32 5.69 -14.76 -15.72
CA ASP A 32 6.19 -14.59 -17.08
C ASP A 32 5.36 -13.59 -17.87
N PHE A 33 6.03 -12.82 -18.72
CA PHE A 33 5.42 -11.85 -19.62
C PHE A 33 5.35 -12.41 -21.05
N PRO A 34 4.32 -12.06 -21.82
CA PRO A 34 4.28 -12.39 -23.24
C PRO A 34 5.50 -11.82 -23.98
N GLY A 35 6.08 -12.58 -24.91
CA GLY A 35 7.27 -12.16 -25.67
C GLY A 35 7.12 -10.79 -26.33
N LYS A 36 5.94 -10.50 -26.90
CA LYS A 36 5.63 -9.19 -27.49
C LYS A 36 5.72 -8.02 -26.51
N ALA A 37 5.35 -8.22 -25.24
CA ALA A 37 5.45 -7.18 -24.21
C ALA A 37 6.91 -6.95 -23.81
N LEU A 38 7.74 -8.01 -23.79
CA LEU A 38 9.17 -7.90 -23.53
C LEU A 38 9.90 -7.20 -24.69
N GLU A 39 9.62 -7.60 -25.93
CA GLU A 39 10.14 -6.95 -27.14
C GLU A 39 9.78 -5.46 -27.19
N GLU A 40 8.56 -5.10 -26.77
CA GLU A 40 8.14 -3.71 -26.68
C GLU A 40 8.97 -2.92 -25.66
N VAL A 41 9.20 -3.49 -24.47
CA VAL A 41 10.05 -2.85 -23.44
C VAL A 41 11.49 -2.69 -23.93
N ASP A 42 12.06 -3.70 -24.59
CA ASP A 42 13.40 -3.61 -25.16
C ASP A 42 13.48 -2.53 -26.24
N GLY A 43 12.47 -2.43 -27.11
CA GLY A 43 12.35 -1.35 -28.08
C GLY A 43 12.29 0.05 -27.43
N LEU A 44 11.55 0.21 -26.34
CA LEU A 44 11.48 1.47 -25.57
C LEU A 44 12.81 1.82 -24.89
N ARG A 45 13.58 0.81 -24.46
CA ARG A 45 14.91 1.00 -23.85
C ARG A 45 15.96 1.43 -24.87
N ASP A 46 15.95 0.80 -26.03
CA ASP A 46 16.92 1.07 -27.10
C ASP A 46 16.61 2.38 -27.83
N ASN A 47 15.33 2.70 -27.99
CA ASN A 47 14.85 3.88 -28.71
C ASN A 47 13.76 4.61 -27.90
N PRO A 48 14.14 5.31 -26.80
CA PRO A 48 13.17 6.02 -25.98
C PRO A 48 12.48 7.14 -26.78
N PRO A 49 11.18 7.39 -26.56
CA PRO A 49 10.49 8.50 -27.20
C PRO A 49 11.02 9.85 -26.70
N GLY A 50 10.87 10.91 -27.49
CA GLY A 50 11.39 12.24 -27.17
C GLY A 50 10.58 13.06 -26.16
N PHE A 51 9.56 12.48 -25.52
CA PHE A 51 8.68 13.12 -24.53
C PHE A 51 8.22 14.56 -24.85
N PRO A 52 7.70 14.84 -26.06
CA PRO A 52 7.19 16.17 -26.38
C PRO A 52 6.07 16.56 -25.40
N GLY A 53 6.03 17.83 -24.99
CA GLY A 53 5.05 18.33 -24.02
C GLY A 53 5.45 18.18 -22.55
N HIS A 54 6.58 17.55 -22.25
CA HIS A 54 7.14 17.53 -20.89
C HIS A 54 8.01 18.77 -20.67
N ALA A 55 7.69 19.57 -19.66
CA ALA A 55 8.55 20.70 -19.26
C ALA A 55 9.85 20.19 -18.64
N ASP A 56 10.98 20.86 -18.91
CA ASP A 56 12.23 20.53 -18.22
C ASP A 56 12.18 21.01 -16.75
N ARG A 57 12.22 20.04 -15.83
CA ARG A 57 12.26 20.23 -14.39
C ARG A 57 13.42 19.45 -13.76
N THR A 58 14.43 19.10 -14.54
CA THR A 58 15.61 18.34 -14.08
C THR A 58 16.41 19.07 -13.00
N ALA A 59 16.30 20.40 -12.95
CA ALA A 59 16.91 21.25 -11.91
C ALA A 59 16.19 21.20 -10.55
N VAL A 60 14.98 20.66 -10.46
CA VAL A 60 14.31 20.45 -9.16
C VAL A 60 15.00 19.28 -8.47
N GLU A 61 15.62 19.51 -7.31
CA GLU A 61 16.40 18.47 -6.60
C GLU A 61 15.48 17.45 -5.91
N LEU A 62 14.80 16.64 -6.70
CA LEU A 62 13.93 15.57 -6.25
C LEU A 62 14.77 14.38 -5.76
N VAL A 63 14.30 13.72 -4.70
CA VAL A 63 14.88 12.45 -4.20
C VAL A 63 13.78 11.42 -4.01
N THR A 64 14.09 10.14 -4.12
CA THR A 64 13.15 9.07 -3.76
C THR A 64 13.36 8.64 -2.31
N VAL A 65 12.29 8.21 -1.64
CA VAL A 65 12.33 7.70 -0.26
C VAL A 65 11.52 6.41 -0.20
N ASP A 66 12.23 5.29 -0.13
CA ASP A 66 11.67 3.95 -0.35
C ASP A 66 12.38 2.91 0.53
N PRO A 67 11.91 1.66 0.62
CA PRO A 67 12.73 0.59 1.16
C PRO A 67 14.11 0.51 0.46
N ALA A 68 15.16 0.16 1.20
CA ALA A 68 16.53 0.10 0.68
C ALA A 68 16.66 -0.80 -0.58
N ALA A 69 15.94 -1.91 -0.61
CA ALA A 69 15.95 -2.89 -1.71
C ALA A 69 15.09 -2.51 -2.92
N SER A 70 14.17 -1.54 -2.80
CA SER A 70 13.23 -1.18 -3.88
C SER A 70 13.94 -0.58 -5.08
N LYS A 71 13.45 -0.89 -6.28
CA LYS A 71 13.93 -0.30 -7.54
C LYS A 71 12.79 0.17 -8.44
N ASP A 72 11.56 -0.21 -8.14
CA ASP A 72 10.32 0.26 -8.74
C ASP A 72 9.87 1.59 -8.10
N LEU A 73 10.73 2.60 -8.22
CA LEU A 73 10.54 3.91 -7.59
C LEU A 73 9.49 4.72 -8.37
N ASP A 74 8.27 4.73 -7.85
CA ASP A 74 7.11 5.46 -8.40
C ASP A 74 7.20 6.98 -8.18
N GLN A 75 7.85 7.40 -7.08
CA GLN A 75 7.68 8.70 -6.46
C GLN A 75 9.03 9.37 -6.18
N ALA A 76 9.12 10.67 -6.44
CA ALA A 76 10.23 11.49 -5.96
C ALA A 76 9.70 12.80 -5.36
N ILE A 77 10.32 13.26 -4.29
CA ILE A 77 9.85 14.37 -3.47
C ILE A 77 10.92 15.44 -3.25
N ARG A 78 10.47 16.69 -3.18
CA ARG A 78 11.20 17.82 -2.62
C ARG A 78 10.24 18.70 -1.84
N ILE A 79 10.59 19.05 -0.61
CA ILE A 79 9.83 19.96 0.23
C ILE A 79 10.70 21.16 0.59
N GLU A 80 10.20 22.36 0.34
CA GLU A 80 10.88 23.62 0.66
C GLU A 80 9.94 24.62 1.35
N ARG A 81 10.51 25.63 2.01
CA ARG A 81 9.71 26.73 2.58
C ARG A 81 9.15 27.61 1.47
N ASN A 82 7.91 28.06 1.64
CA ASN A 82 7.28 29.01 0.76
C ASN A 82 6.55 30.08 1.60
N GLY A 83 7.24 31.19 1.88
CA GLY A 83 6.77 32.18 2.85
C GLY A 83 6.62 31.57 4.26
N SER A 84 5.44 31.71 4.85
CA SER A 84 5.09 31.09 6.13
C SER A 84 4.71 29.61 6.01
N GLY A 85 4.44 29.11 4.80
CA GLY A 85 4.04 27.74 4.53
C GLY A 85 5.13 26.94 3.81
N TYR A 86 4.69 26.01 2.97
CA TYR A 86 5.54 25.01 2.35
C TYR A 86 5.20 24.83 0.87
N ARG A 87 6.18 24.40 0.08
CA ARG A 87 5.97 23.89 -1.27
C ARG A 87 6.44 22.46 -1.34
N VAL A 88 5.55 21.57 -1.78
CA VAL A 88 5.85 20.15 -2.01
C VAL A 88 5.83 19.91 -3.52
N HIS A 89 7.01 19.62 -4.07
CA HIS A 89 7.14 19.03 -5.40
C HIS A 89 7.10 17.52 -5.24
N TYR A 90 6.18 16.88 -5.97
CA TYR A 90 5.96 15.44 -5.91
C TYR A 90 5.82 14.88 -7.32
N ALA A 91 6.88 14.24 -7.80
CA ALA A 91 6.94 13.66 -9.12
C ALA A 91 6.46 12.20 -9.06
N ILE A 92 5.50 11.86 -9.91
CA ILE A 92 5.01 10.50 -10.10
C ILE A 92 5.45 10.01 -11.47
N ALA A 93 6.00 8.80 -11.58
CA ALA A 93 6.40 8.21 -12.85
C ALA A 93 5.29 8.29 -13.92
N ASP A 94 5.55 8.92 -15.07
CA ASP A 94 4.56 9.04 -16.15
C ASP A 94 4.56 7.77 -17.01
N VAL A 95 3.85 6.74 -16.55
CA VAL A 95 3.71 5.47 -17.28
C VAL A 95 2.96 5.65 -18.60
N ALA A 96 2.05 6.62 -18.70
CA ALA A 96 1.30 6.88 -19.93
C ALA A 96 2.18 7.48 -21.04
N ALA A 97 3.28 8.16 -20.68
CA ALA A 97 4.29 8.62 -21.63
C ALA A 97 5.08 7.46 -22.30
N TRP A 98 5.15 6.30 -21.66
CA TRP A 98 5.84 5.12 -22.19
C TRP A 98 4.91 4.10 -22.84
N VAL A 99 3.83 3.75 -22.14
CA VAL A 99 2.93 2.64 -22.49
C VAL A 99 1.82 3.15 -23.38
N ARG A 100 1.83 2.75 -24.65
CA ARG A 100 0.85 3.20 -25.64
C ARG A 100 -0.49 2.48 -25.49
N PRO A 101 -1.62 3.16 -25.73
CA PRO A 101 -2.92 2.49 -25.84
C PRO A 101 -2.92 1.42 -26.94
N GLY A 102 -3.50 0.26 -26.65
CA GLY A 102 -3.58 -0.90 -27.55
C GLY A 102 -2.28 -1.72 -27.66
N SER A 103 -1.24 -1.37 -26.90
CA SER A 103 0.05 -2.05 -26.93
C SER A 103 0.04 -3.43 -26.25
N ALA A 104 1.08 -4.25 -26.49
CA ALA A 104 1.20 -5.55 -25.84
C ALA A 104 1.47 -5.39 -24.35
N LEU A 105 2.26 -4.36 -23.98
CA LEU A 105 2.55 -4.01 -22.60
C LEU A 105 1.29 -3.53 -21.85
N GLU A 106 0.43 -2.72 -22.49
CA GLU A 106 -0.85 -2.32 -21.91
C GLU A 106 -1.78 -3.51 -21.70
N ALA A 107 -1.95 -4.36 -22.72
CA ALA A 107 -2.84 -5.51 -22.64
C ALA A 107 -2.47 -6.42 -21.45
N GLU A 108 -1.18 -6.62 -21.22
CA GLU A 108 -0.69 -7.38 -20.08
C GLU A 108 -0.90 -6.67 -18.73
N ALA A 109 -0.68 -5.35 -18.68
CA ALA A 109 -0.96 -4.56 -17.48
C ALA A 109 -2.45 -4.58 -17.10
N MET A 110 -3.35 -4.49 -18.09
CA MET A 110 -4.81 -4.62 -17.90
C MET A 110 -5.20 -6.01 -17.36
N ARG A 111 -4.52 -7.09 -17.82
CA ARG A 111 -4.74 -8.46 -17.33
C ARG A 111 -4.28 -8.66 -15.89
N ARG A 112 -3.17 -8.00 -15.51
CA ARG A 112 -2.56 -8.11 -14.18
C ARG A 112 -3.27 -7.23 -13.15
N GLY A 113 -3.55 -5.96 -13.47
CA GLY A 113 -4.21 -4.97 -12.63
C GLY A 113 -3.30 -4.35 -11.55
N GLU A 114 -2.52 -5.16 -10.84
CA GLU A 114 -1.52 -4.68 -9.86
C GLU A 114 -0.36 -5.67 -9.68
N THR A 115 0.73 -5.21 -9.06
CA THR A 115 1.85 -6.05 -8.62
C THR A 115 1.42 -6.89 -7.42
N LEU A 116 1.72 -8.20 -7.45
CA LEU A 116 1.50 -9.09 -6.32
C LEU A 116 2.83 -9.30 -5.59
N TYR A 117 2.89 -8.90 -4.32
CA TYR A 117 4.11 -9.02 -3.51
C TYR A 117 4.14 -10.35 -2.75
N ALA A 118 5.35 -10.88 -2.61
CA ALA A 118 5.66 -12.00 -1.75
C ALA A 118 7.05 -11.80 -1.11
N PRO A 119 7.36 -12.52 -0.03
CA PRO A 119 8.69 -12.57 0.52
C PRO A 119 9.74 -12.97 -0.52
N GLY A 120 10.62 -12.03 -0.87
CA GLY A 120 11.74 -12.26 -1.79
C GLY A 120 11.33 -12.48 -3.25
N ALA A 121 10.04 -12.32 -3.57
CA ALA A 121 9.52 -12.51 -4.91
C ALA A 121 8.39 -11.51 -5.18
N LYS A 122 8.24 -11.10 -6.42
CA LYS A 122 7.07 -10.32 -6.84
C LYS A 122 6.57 -10.84 -8.17
N VAL A 123 5.30 -10.61 -8.43
CA VAL A 123 4.68 -10.79 -9.74
C VAL A 123 4.31 -9.39 -10.20
N PRO A 124 5.20 -8.71 -10.93
CA PRO A 124 5.08 -7.28 -11.15
C PRO A 124 3.99 -6.97 -12.17
N LEU A 125 3.40 -5.78 -12.08
CA LEU A 125 2.44 -5.26 -13.06
C LEU A 125 3.07 -5.07 -14.44
N TYR A 126 4.32 -4.61 -14.49
CA TYR A 126 5.13 -4.47 -15.69
C TYR A 126 6.44 -5.26 -15.55
N PRO A 127 7.09 -5.67 -16.67
CA PRO A 127 8.38 -6.34 -16.59
C PRO A 127 9.39 -5.54 -15.76
N ASP A 128 10.28 -6.21 -15.03
CA ASP A 128 11.29 -5.52 -14.20
C ASP A 128 12.22 -4.64 -15.05
N SER A 129 12.49 -5.02 -16.31
CA SER A 129 13.23 -4.19 -17.28
C SER A 129 12.55 -2.84 -17.57
N PHE A 130 11.24 -2.73 -17.32
CA PHE A 130 10.49 -1.48 -17.36
C PHE A 130 10.34 -0.87 -15.96
N SER A 131 9.72 -1.59 -15.02
CA SER A 131 9.31 -1.05 -13.71
C SER A 131 10.48 -0.77 -12.78
N GLU A 132 11.57 -1.52 -12.85
CA GLU A 132 12.83 -1.26 -12.13
C GLU A 132 13.90 -0.63 -13.04
N GLY A 133 13.49 -0.22 -14.25
CA GLY A 133 14.36 0.29 -15.30
C GLY A 133 13.89 1.65 -15.79
N ILE A 134 13.49 1.70 -17.07
CA ILE A 134 13.20 2.98 -17.73
C ILE A 134 11.96 3.71 -17.22
N GLY A 135 11.01 3.00 -16.61
CA GLY A 135 9.81 3.58 -16.01
C GLY A 135 10.01 4.10 -14.58
N SER A 136 11.09 3.69 -13.90
CA SER A 136 11.37 4.13 -12.52
C SER A 136 12.11 5.47 -12.47
N LEU A 137 11.84 6.25 -11.42
CA LEU A 137 12.56 7.48 -11.07
C LEU A 137 13.92 7.20 -10.41
N LEU A 138 14.73 6.34 -11.04
CA LEU A 138 16.07 5.98 -10.58
C LEU A 138 16.99 7.21 -10.49
N ALA A 139 17.80 7.25 -9.44
CA ALA A 139 18.88 8.24 -9.28
C ALA A 139 20.13 7.83 -10.10
N ASP A 140 19.97 7.73 -11.43
CA ASP A 140 21.02 7.30 -12.37
C ASP A 140 21.51 8.45 -13.28
N GLY A 141 21.12 9.68 -12.96
CA GLY A 141 21.47 10.90 -13.70
C GLY A 141 20.71 11.08 -15.03
N ARG A 142 19.75 10.21 -15.37
CA ARG A 142 18.97 10.32 -16.60
C ARG A 142 17.63 11.01 -16.36
N PRO A 143 17.22 11.96 -17.21
CA PRO A 143 15.87 12.51 -17.17
C PRO A 143 14.80 11.43 -17.38
N ARG A 144 13.75 11.47 -16.55
CA ARG A 144 12.58 10.57 -16.60
C ARG A 144 11.31 11.39 -16.77
N PRO A 145 10.34 10.95 -17.59
CA PRO A 145 9.04 11.58 -17.67
C PRO A 145 8.25 11.32 -16.38
N ALA A 146 7.64 12.37 -15.86
CA ALA A 146 6.83 12.34 -14.65
C ALA A 146 5.63 13.26 -14.77
N VAL A 147 4.55 12.90 -14.07
CA VAL A 147 3.49 13.83 -13.70
C VAL A 147 3.96 14.54 -12.43
N LEU A 148 4.33 15.81 -12.56
CA LEU A 148 4.83 16.63 -11.46
C LEU A 148 3.68 17.39 -10.80
N TRP A 149 3.43 17.05 -9.55
CA TRP A 149 2.54 17.79 -8.67
C TRP A 149 3.32 18.86 -7.91
N THR A 150 2.77 20.08 -7.86
CA THR A 150 3.28 21.16 -7.01
C THR A 150 2.17 21.60 -6.07
N HIS A 151 2.32 21.30 -4.78
CA HIS A 151 1.37 21.70 -3.74
C HIS A 151 1.96 22.87 -2.94
N ASP A 152 1.32 24.04 -2.99
CA ASP A 152 1.59 25.11 -2.03
C ASP A 152 0.69 24.90 -0.81
N LEU A 153 1.30 24.77 0.36
CA LEU A 153 0.64 24.61 1.66
C LEU A 153 0.79 25.88 2.48
N ASP A 154 -0.21 26.21 3.29
CA ASP A 154 -0.06 27.25 4.32
C ASP A 154 0.77 26.77 5.53
N ALA A 155 0.85 27.60 6.57
CA ALA A 155 1.62 27.29 7.78
C ALA A 155 1.07 26.07 8.56
N ASP A 156 -0.22 25.77 8.38
CA ASP A 156 -0.93 24.67 9.04
C ASP A 156 -0.93 23.39 8.20
N GLY A 157 -0.32 23.42 7.01
CA GLY A 157 -0.21 22.30 6.09
C GLY A 157 -1.43 22.11 5.21
N VAL A 158 -2.35 23.07 5.14
CA VAL A 158 -3.55 23.02 4.28
C VAL A 158 -3.16 23.42 2.85
N PRO A 159 -3.57 22.67 1.81
CA PRO A 159 -3.30 23.03 0.43
C PRO A 159 -4.03 24.31 0.03
N THR A 160 -3.28 25.28 -0.49
CA THR A 160 -3.78 26.59 -0.95
C THR A 160 -3.72 26.73 -2.48
N ARG A 161 -2.76 26.06 -3.13
CA ARG A 161 -2.64 25.98 -4.59
C ARG A 161 -2.10 24.63 -4.99
N VAL A 162 -2.57 24.13 -6.13
CA VAL A 162 -2.10 22.89 -6.75
C VAL A 162 -1.80 23.17 -8.22
N GLY A 163 -0.64 22.75 -8.67
CA GLY A 163 -0.30 22.60 -10.09
C GLY A 163 -0.02 21.14 -10.43
N VAL A 164 -0.41 20.72 -11.63
CA VAL A 164 -0.12 19.38 -12.18
C VAL A 164 0.32 19.56 -13.62
N GLU A 165 1.51 19.08 -13.96
CA GLU A 165 2.06 19.18 -15.31
C GLU A 165 2.87 17.92 -15.68
N ARG A 166 3.04 17.69 -16.99
CA ARG A 166 4.05 16.74 -17.47
C ARG A 166 5.43 17.38 -17.41
N ALA A 167 6.39 16.65 -16.85
CA ALA A 167 7.75 17.15 -16.69
C ALA A 167 8.81 16.06 -16.93
N LEU A 168 9.96 16.45 -17.45
CA LEU A 168 11.18 15.66 -17.35
C LEU A 168 11.87 16.02 -16.03
N VAL A 169 12.10 15.02 -15.18
CA VAL A 169 12.73 15.17 -13.87
C VAL A 169 13.98 14.32 -13.77
N CYS A 170 14.91 14.69 -12.89
CA CYS A 170 16.04 13.84 -12.52
C CYS A 170 15.95 13.56 -11.03
N SER A 171 15.99 12.29 -10.62
CA SER A 171 16.19 11.96 -9.21
C SER A 171 17.66 12.14 -8.87
N HIS A 172 17.95 12.90 -7.82
CA HIS A 172 19.32 13.24 -7.40
C HIS A 172 19.88 12.25 -6.38
N ALA A 173 19.01 11.57 -5.64
CA ALA A 173 19.39 10.53 -4.69
C ALA A 173 18.24 9.53 -4.48
N LYS A 174 18.60 8.28 -4.18
CA LYS A 174 17.70 7.29 -3.60
C LYS A 174 18.03 7.18 -2.12
N LEU A 175 17.06 7.51 -1.26
CA LEU A 175 17.20 7.41 0.19
C LEU A 175 16.35 6.25 0.70
N SER A 176 16.84 5.54 1.72
CA SER A 176 16.02 4.59 2.46
C SER A 176 15.26 5.27 3.60
N TYR A 177 14.11 4.71 3.99
CA TYR A 177 13.38 5.20 5.17
C TYR A 177 14.26 5.18 6.43
N GLU A 178 15.09 4.14 6.57
CA GLU A 178 16.02 3.98 7.69
C GLU A 178 17.08 5.09 7.69
N GLU A 179 17.66 5.43 6.54
CA GLU A 179 18.61 6.54 6.40
C GLU A 179 17.95 7.90 6.69
N VAL A 180 16.76 8.17 6.13
CA VAL A 180 16.08 9.46 6.35
C VAL A 180 15.70 9.65 7.81
N GLN A 181 15.23 8.60 8.48
CA GLN A 181 14.94 8.65 9.91
C GLN A 181 16.21 8.94 10.72
N ALA A 182 17.27 8.18 10.50
CA ALA A 182 18.53 8.34 11.23
C ALA A 182 19.18 9.72 11.00
N ASP A 183 19.16 10.24 9.76
CA ASP A 183 19.70 11.56 9.45
C ASP A 183 18.83 12.68 10.01
N ALA A 184 17.50 12.53 10.05
CA ALA A 184 16.60 13.48 10.71
C ALA A 184 16.89 13.54 12.23
N ASP A 185 16.99 12.39 12.89
CA ASP A 185 17.27 12.29 14.33
C ASP A 185 18.65 12.87 14.68
N ALA A 186 19.61 12.76 13.77
CA ALA A 186 20.95 13.32 13.93
C ALA A 186 21.08 14.80 13.52
N GLY A 187 20.00 15.44 13.04
CA GLY A 187 20.03 16.83 12.57
C GLY A 187 20.81 17.06 11.27
N ARG A 188 20.89 16.04 10.42
CA ARG A 188 21.65 16.03 9.15
C ARG A 188 20.79 15.68 7.93
N ALA A 189 19.47 15.85 8.03
CA ALA A 189 18.53 15.46 6.97
C ALA A 189 18.91 16.03 5.60
N HIS A 190 18.75 15.22 4.55
CA HIS A 190 18.95 15.65 3.17
C HIS A 190 18.04 16.86 2.85
N PRO A 191 18.54 17.94 2.20
CA PRO A 191 17.79 19.18 2.01
C PRO A 191 16.39 19.00 1.42
N SER A 192 16.24 18.13 0.42
CA SER A 192 14.95 17.85 -0.24
C SER A 192 13.87 17.26 0.67
N VAL A 193 14.24 16.64 1.80
CA VAL A 193 13.31 15.99 2.73
C VAL A 193 13.46 16.50 4.17
N ALA A 194 14.24 17.56 4.38
CA ALA A 194 14.46 18.14 5.71
C ALA A 194 13.16 18.63 6.38
N LEU A 195 12.13 18.97 5.59
CA LEU A 195 10.82 19.42 6.06
C LEU A 195 9.76 18.31 6.04
N LEU A 196 10.13 17.07 5.72
CA LEU A 196 9.19 15.95 5.60
C LEU A 196 8.47 15.66 6.92
N SER A 197 9.20 15.62 8.04
CA SER A 197 8.56 15.39 9.34
C SER A 197 7.65 16.55 9.75
N VAL A 198 8.06 17.79 9.50
CA VAL A 198 7.24 18.97 9.80
C VAL A 198 5.93 18.90 9.02
N VAL A 199 6.00 18.77 7.69
CA VAL A 199 4.79 18.67 6.86
C VAL A 199 3.96 17.44 7.23
N GLY A 200 4.60 16.28 7.44
CA GLY A 200 3.94 15.04 7.85
C GLY A 200 3.10 15.19 9.12
N GLU A 201 3.65 15.82 10.16
CA GLU A 201 2.96 16.08 11.43
C GLU A 201 1.78 17.04 11.25
N LEU A 202 1.97 18.14 10.50
CA LEU A 202 0.88 19.08 10.18
C LEU A 202 -0.28 18.33 9.48
N ARG A 203 0.05 17.46 8.51
CA ARG A 203 -0.93 16.67 7.77
C ARG A 203 -1.61 15.60 8.63
N GLN A 204 -0.90 14.94 9.54
CA GLN A 204 -1.49 14.01 10.51
C GLN A 204 -2.49 14.72 11.44
N ARG A 205 -2.18 15.95 11.88
CA ARG A 205 -3.13 16.75 12.66
C ARG A 205 -4.41 17.04 11.86
N LEU A 206 -4.27 17.45 10.59
CA LEU A 206 -5.41 17.69 9.71
C LEU A 206 -6.22 16.40 9.43
N GLU A 207 -5.56 15.24 9.35
CA GLU A 207 -6.23 13.94 9.30
C GLU A 207 -7.04 13.68 10.58
N ALA A 208 -6.47 13.97 11.75
CA ALA A 208 -7.17 13.80 13.01
C ALA A 208 -8.39 14.73 13.12
N GLU A 209 -8.23 16.02 12.79
CA GLU A 209 -9.29 17.02 12.79
C GLU A 209 -10.45 16.66 11.86
N ARG A 210 -10.17 16.04 10.71
CA ARG A 210 -11.21 15.60 9.77
C ARG A 210 -11.87 14.27 10.15
N GLY A 211 -11.40 13.60 11.21
CA GLY A 211 -11.89 12.29 11.64
C GLY A 211 -11.31 11.10 10.87
N GLY A 212 -10.17 11.26 10.21
CA GLY A 212 -9.43 10.18 9.55
C GLY A 212 -8.78 9.23 10.54
N VAL A 213 -8.52 8.01 10.07
CA VAL A 213 -7.99 6.86 10.80
C VAL A 213 -6.92 6.17 9.96
N SER A 214 -5.68 6.28 10.43
CA SER A 214 -4.55 5.48 9.99
C SER A 214 -4.31 4.36 11.00
N LEU A 215 -4.55 3.10 10.62
CA LEU A 215 -4.24 1.96 11.48
C LEU A 215 -2.72 1.77 11.55
N ASN A 216 -2.14 1.94 12.73
CA ASN A 216 -0.74 1.66 13.00
C ASN A 216 -0.54 0.15 13.30
N LEU A 217 -1.02 -0.72 12.43
CA LEU A 217 -0.80 -2.17 12.60
C LEU A 217 0.64 -2.51 12.22
N PRO A 218 1.39 -3.25 13.07
CA PRO A 218 2.70 -3.76 12.70
C PRO A 218 2.58 -4.65 11.47
N GLY A 219 3.45 -4.44 10.49
CA GLY A 219 3.59 -5.34 9.35
C GLY A 219 4.28 -6.63 9.78
N GLN A 220 3.89 -7.76 9.20
CA GLN A 220 4.61 -9.01 9.35
C GLN A 220 5.68 -9.09 8.25
N GLU A 221 6.95 -9.17 8.65
CA GLU A 221 8.10 -9.34 7.78
C GLU A 221 8.67 -10.74 7.91
N ILE A 222 9.29 -11.22 6.84
CA ILE A 222 9.90 -12.54 6.81
C ILE A 222 11.40 -12.34 6.59
N VAL A 223 12.18 -12.66 7.63
CA VAL A 223 13.62 -12.38 7.67
C VAL A 223 14.39 -13.69 7.57
N ALA A 224 15.41 -13.70 6.73
CA ALA A 224 16.40 -14.76 6.67
C ALA A 224 17.55 -14.45 7.63
N GLU A 225 17.74 -15.27 8.67
CA GLU A 225 18.84 -15.16 9.62
C GLU A 225 19.52 -16.52 9.82
N ASN A 226 20.85 -16.58 9.63
CA ASN A 226 21.66 -17.79 9.86
C ASN A 226 21.13 -19.05 9.12
N GLY A 227 20.59 -18.88 7.91
CA GLY A 227 20.00 -19.97 7.13
C GLY A 227 18.63 -20.45 7.63
N THR A 228 18.05 -19.78 8.62
CA THR A 228 16.70 -20.00 9.14
C THR A 228 15.81 -18.81 8.78
N TRP A 229 14.53 -19.07 8.56
CA TRP A 229 13.54 -18.05 8.19
C TRP A 229 12.65 -17.81 9.40
N LEU A 230 12.44 -16.55 9.75
CA LEU A 230 11.66 -16.11 10.90
C LEU A 230 10.65 -15.07 10.45
N THR A 231 9.45 -15.13 10.99
CA THR A 231 8.49 -14.02 10.92
C THR A 231 8.76 -13.04 12.06
N ARG A 232 8.70 -11.74 11.77
CA ARG A 232 8.83 -10.65 12.75
C ARG A 232 7.78 -9.60 12.50
N PHE A 233 7.31 -8.96 13.57
CA PHE A 233 6.50 -7.76 13.45
C PHE A 233 7.41 -6.53 13.35
N ARG A 234 7.16 -5.66 12.37
CA ARG A 234 7.81 -4.36 12.21
C ARG A 234 6.78 -3.25 12.30
N SER A 235 6.98 -2.33 13.23
CA SER A 235 6.25 -1.06 13.25
C SER A 235 6.87 -0.10 12.24
N SER A 236 6.03 0.64 11.52
CA SER A 236 6.51 1.67 10.59
C SER A 236 7.29 2.77 11.32
N LEU A 237 8.37 3.24 10.70
CA LEU A 237 9.10 4.41 11.18
C LEU A 237 8.22 5.67 11.08
N PRO A 238 8.44 6.68 11.95
CA PRO A 238 7.75 7.98 11.83
C PRO A 238 7.83 8.57 10.43
N VAL A 239 9.02 8.54 9.81
CA VAL A 239 9.21 9.04 8.44
C VAL A 239 8.37 8.31 7.39
N GLU A 240 8.10 7.00 7.55
CA GLU A 240 7.21 6.26 6.65
C GLU A 240 5.79 6.83 6.72
N ARG A 241 5.31 7.14 7.93
CA ARG A 241 4.00 7.76 8.15
C ARG A 241 3.95 9.20 7.62
N HIS A 242 5.04 9.96 7.74
CA HIS A 242 5.13 11.31 7.20
C HIS A 242 5.11 11.31 5.67
N ASN A 243 5.86 10.40 5.02
CA ASN A 243 5.84 10.24 3.57
C ASN A 243 4.46 9.80 3.06
N ALA A 244 3.79 8.90 3.77
CA ALA A 244 2.44 8.48 3.44
C ALA A 244 1.45 9.66 3.40
N GLN A 245 1.59 10.66 4.27
CA GLN A 245 0.73 11.86 4.25
C GLN A 245 0.90 12.72 3.01
N VAL A 246 2.08 12.73 2.37
CA VAL A 246 2.27 13.41 1.08
C VAL A 246 1.51 12.69 -0.02
N SER A 247 1.60 11.36 -0.07
CA SER A 247 0.78 10.54 -0.98
C SER A 247 -0.73 10.76 -0.76
N LEU A 248 -1.18 10.82 0.50
CA LEU A 248 -2.58 11.05 0.85
C LEU A 248 -3.04 12.45 0.42
N LEU A 249 -2.22 13.48 0.63
CA LEU A 249 -2.46 14.84 0.12
C LEU A 249 -2.69 14.82 -1.39
N THR A 250 -1.78 14.22 -2.16
CA THR A 250 -1.89 14.16 -3.61
C THR A 250 -3.14 13.41 -4.07
N GLY A 251 -3.46 12.27 -3.43
CA GLY A 251 -4.67 11.50 -3.78
C GLY A 251 -6.00 12.18 -3.41
N MET A 252 -6.04 12.97 -2.33
CA MET A 252 -7.21 13.80 -1.99
C MET A 252 -7.39 14.93 -3.00
N VAL A 253 -6.30 15.62 -3.35
CA VAL A 253 -6.32 16.69 -4.36
C VAL A 253 -6.75 16.14 -5.73
N ALA A 254 -6.22 14.99 -6.14
CA ALA A 254 -6.59 14.33 -7.39
C ALA A 254 -8.09 14.01 -7.44
N ALA A 255 -8.66 13.53 -6.34
CA ALA A 255 -10.08 13.27 -6.24
C ALA A 255 -10.92 14.55 -6.47
N GLU A 256 -10.54 15.67 -5.85
CA GLU A 256 -11.25 16.94 -6.02
C GLU A 256 -11.12 17.50 -7.44
N LEU A 257 -9.95 17.36 -8.09
CA LEU A 257 -9.77 17.72 -9.51
C LEU A 257 -10.72 16.93 -10.41
N MET A 258 -10.75 15.61 -10.25
CA MET A 258 -11.62 14.73 -11.02
C MET A 258 -13.11 15.01 -10.80
N VAL A 259 -13.52 15.21 -9.54
CA VAL A 259 -14.90 15.56 -9.19
C VAL A 259 -15.29 16.91 -9.79
N GLY A 260 -14.43 17.92 -9.71
CA GLY A 260 -14.68 19.23 -10.29
C GLY A 260 -14.82 19.20 -11.82
N ALA A 261 -14.09 18.30 -12.49
CA ALA A 261 -14.18 18.08 -13.93
C ALA A 261 -15.28 17.09 -14.35
N ALA A 262 -15.99 16.46 -13.39
CA ALA A 262 -16.97 15.42 -13.60
C ALA A 262 -16.48 14.25 -14.49
N VAL A 263 -15.18 13.95 -14.45
CA VAL A 263 -14.58 12.79 -15.12
C VAL A 263 -13.48 12.23 -14.24
N GLY A 264 -13.53 10.93 -13.93
CA GLY A 264 -12.59 10.37 -12.97
C GLY A 264 -12.86 8.98 -12.46
N ILE A 265 -12.00 8.56 -11.54
CA ILE A 265 -12.13 7.33 -10.77
C ILE A 265 -11.69 7.60 -9.33
N LEU A 266 -12.53 7.22 -8.37
CA LEU A 266 -12.29 7.41 -6.94
C LEU A 266 -12.11 6.07 -6.26
N ARG A 267 -11.27 6.06 -5.23
CA ARG A 267 -11.16 4.98 -4.26
C ARG A 267 -12.13 5.26 -3.12
N THR A 268 -13.22 4.49 -3.04
CA THR A 268 -14.26 4.68 -2.03
C THR A 268 -14.20 3.62 -0.95
N LEU A 269 -14.68 3.98 0.23
CA LEU A 269 -14.89 3.07 1.34
C LEU A 269 -16.13 3.56 2.12
N PRO A 270 -17.22 2.79 2.15
CA PRO A 270 -18.41 3.15 2.91
C PRO A 270 -18.12 3.32 4.41
N ALA A 271 -18.94 4.10 5.10
CA ALA A 271 -18.89 4.18 6.55
C ALA A 271 -19.21 2.82 7.19
N ALA A 272 -18.52 2.50 8.28
CA ALA A 272 -18.88 1.37 9.11
C ALA A 272 -20.26 1.59 9.73
N SER A 273 -21.09 0.54 9.80
CA SER A 273 -22.41 0.66 10.42
C SER A 273 -22.28 0.90 11.94
N PRO A 274 -23.23 1.60 12.57
CA PRO A 274 -23.23 1.80 14.02
C PRO A 274 -23.11 0.47 14.79
N GLU A 275 -23.77 -0.59 14.31
CA GLU A 275 -23.71 -1.92 14.93
C GLU A 275 -22.32 -2.55 14.81
N ALA A 276 -21.57 -2.26 13.76
CA ALA A 276 -20.19 -2.73 13.62
C ALA A 276 -19.25 -2.02 14.61
N ILE A 277 -19.46 -0.72 14.83
CA ILE A 277 -18.74 0.08 15.83
C ILE A 277 -19.10 -0.42 17.25
N ASP A 278 -20.37 -0.64 17.55
CA ASP A 278 -20.81 -1.14 18.86
C ASP A 278 -20.25 -2.54 19.15
N ARG A 279 -20.22 -3.43 18.16
CA ARG A 279 -19.55 -4.74 18.30
C ARG A 279 -18.06 -4.61 18.56
N LEU A 280 -17.38 -3.66 17.91
CA LEU A 280 -15.97 -3.39 18.16
C LEU A 280 -15.78 -2.86 19.59
N ARG A 281 -16.65 -1.96 20.07
CA ARG A 281 -16.59 -1.43 21.44
C ARG A 281 -16.79 -2.51 22.49
N LEU A 282 -17.78 -3.38 22.31
CA LEU A 282 -17.98 -4.54 23.19
C LEU A 282 -16.76 -5.46 23.17
N SER A 283 -16.14 -5.66 21.99
CA SER A 283 -14.91 -6.44 21.88
C SER A 283 -13.75 -5.80 22.62
N ALA A 284 -13.54 -4.48 22.49
CA ALA A 284 -12.50 -3.76 23.21
C ALA A 284 -12.65 -3.91 24.73
N GLY A 285 -13.88 -3.74 25.25
CA GLY A 285 -14.18 -3.97 26.66
C GLY A 285 -13.90 -5.41 27.13
N ALA A 286 -14.23 -6.42 26.32
CA ALA A 286 -13.91 -7.82 26.61
C ALA A 286 -12.39 -8.11 26.61
N LEU A 287 -11.64 -7.36 25.81
CA LEU A 287 -10.17 -7.38 25.76
C LEU A 287 -9.51 -6.60 26.91
N GLY A 288 -10.28 -5.90 27.74
CA GLY A 288 -9.76 -5.06 28.82
C GLY A 288 -9.26 -3.69 28.36
N VAL A 289 -9.59 -3.28 27.13
CA VAL A 289 -9.25 -1.96 26.59
C VAL A 289 -10.44 -1.03 26.79
N ASP A 290 -10.25 0.02 27.61
CA ASP A 290 -11.30 1.00 27.86
C ASP A 290 -11.56 1.85 26.62
N TRP A 291 -12.82 1.89 26.18
CA TRP A 291 -13.29 2.77 25.12
C TRP A 291 -14.51 3.54 25.62
N PRO A 292 -14.31 4.72 26.22
CA PRO A 292 -15.39 5.55 26.69
C PRO A 292 -16.39 5.90 25.57
N VAL A 293 -17.69 5.86 25.88
CA VAL A 293 -18.76 6.15 24.90
C VAL A 293 -18.62 7.55 24.28
N ALA A 294 -18.07 8.52 25.04
CA ALA A 294 -17.82 9.87 24.57
C ALA A 294 -16.63 9.98 23.59
N GLN A 295 -15.74 8.99 23.56
CA GLN A 295 -14.58 8.98 22.67
C GLN A 295 -14.99 8.46 21.28
N SER A 296 -14.68 9.24 20.25
CA SER A 296 -14.97 8.85 18.86
C SER A 296 -14.14 7.63 18.44
N TYR A 297 -14.61 6.87 17.45
CA TYR A 297 -13.84 5.76 16.88
C TYR A 297 -12.45 6.19 16.38
N PRO A 298 -12.32 7.30 15.62
CA PRO A 298 -11.01 7.77 15.21
C PRO A 298 -10.06 8.12 16.36
N ASP A 299 -10.55 8.79 17.40
CA ASP A 299 -9.74 9.16 18.56
C ASP A 299 -9.33 7.94 19.38
N PHE A 300 -10.23 6.96 19.50
CA PHE A 300 -9.94 5.69 20.15
C PHE A 300 -8.81 4.95 19.43
N VAL A 301 -8.93 4.75 18.12
CA VAL A 301 -7.94 4.01 17.33
C VAL A 301 -6.56 4.68 17.33
N ARG A 302 -6.49 6.01 17.31
CA ARG A 302 -5.22 6.74 17.38
C ARG A 302 -4.50 6.59 18.73
N GLY A 303 -5.23 6.27 19.79
CA GLY A 303 -4.67 6.02 21.11
C GLY A 303 -4.23 4.58 21.36
N LEU A 304 -4.47 3.66 20.41
CA LEU A 304 -4.09 2.25 20.56
C LEU A 304 -2.61 2.06 20.25
N GLU A 305 -1.92 1.42 21.18
CA GLU A 305 -0.49 1.10 21.13
C GLU A 305 -0.27 -0.33 20.68
N PRO A 306 0.36 -0.57 19.51
CA PRO A 306 0.60 -1.92 19.01
C PRO A 306 1.52 -2.79 19.88
N GLY A 307 2.25 -2.18 20.81
CA GLY A 307 3.10 -2.88 21.77
C GLY A 307 2.32 -3.59 22.87
N GLU A 308 1.08 -3.18 23.14
CA GLU A 308 0.23 -3.78 24.16
C GLU A 308 -0.67 -4.88 23.55
N PRO A 309 -0.59 -6.14 24.02
CA PRO A 309 -1.29 -7.27 23.36
C PRO A 309 -2.80 -7.09 23.22
N ALA A 310 -3.45 -6.51 24.23
CA ALA A 310 -4.89 -6.26 24.20
C ALA A 310 -5.27 -5.20 23.15
N GLU A 311 -4.48 -4.14 23.04
CA GLU A 311 -4.70 -3.04 22.09
C GLU A 311 -4.35 -3.46 20.66
N LEU A 312 -3.32 -4.29 20.47
CA LEU A 312 -3.02 -4.92 19.18
C LEU A 312 -4.18 -5.79 18.70
N ALA A 313 -4.81 -6.58 19.58
CA ALA A 313 -5.99 -7.36 19.24
C ALA A 313 -7.18 -6.48 18.84
N VAL A 314 -7.35 -5.32 19.49
CA VAL A 314 -8.34 -4.32 19.07
C VAL A 314 -8.00 -3.74 17.70
N LEU A 315 -6.75 -3.31 17.47
CA LEU A 315 -6.28 -2.78 16.18
C LEU A 315 -6.52 -3.77 15.04
N ALA A 316 -6.24 -5.05 15.26
CA ALA A 316 -6.49 -6.10 14.28
C ALA A 316 -8.00 -6.21 13.94
N ARG A 317 -8.89 -6.08 14.94
CA ARG A 317 -10.34 -6.06 14.73
C ARG A 317 -10.82 -4.81 13.99
N CYS A 318 -10.16 -3.66 14.13
CA CYS A 318 -10.50 -2.45 13.39
C CYS A 318 -10.45 -2.65 11.86
N THR A 319 -9.60 -3.57 11.37
CA THR A 319 -9.54 -3.90 9.94
C THR A 319 -10.88 -4.39 9.38
N SER A 320 -11.73 -5.00 10.22
CA SER A 320 -13.06 -5.47 9.83
C SER A 320 -14.03 -4.33 9.48
N LEU A 321 -13.75 -3.11 9.95
CA LEU A 321 -14.52 -1.90 9.64
C LEU A 321 -14.18 -1.31 8.26
N PHE A 322 -13.12 -1.80 7.61
CA PHE A 322 -12.70 -1.36 6.27
C PHE A 322 -13.24 -2.25 5.13
N ARG A 323 -14.34 -2.97 5.39
CA ARG A 323 -15.04 -3.78 4.39
C ARG A 323 -15.78 -2.87 3.39
N GLY A 324 -15.81 -3.30 2.13
CA GLY A 324 -16.49 -2.57 1.06
C GLY A 324 -15.62 -1.56 0.31
N ALA A 325 -14.32 -1.47 0.60
CA ALA A 325 -13.40 -0.64 -0.18
C ALA A 325 -13.40 -1.05 -1.66
N GLY A 326 -13.56 -0.08 -2.56
CA GLY A 326 -13.72 -0.32 -3.99
C GLY A 326 -13.35 0.90 -4.83
N TYR A 327 -13.68 0.84 -6.12
CA TYR A 327 -13.53 1.97 -7.02
C TYR A 327 -14.88 2.39 -7.58
N ARG A 328 -15.04 3.69 -7.83
CA ARG A 328 -16.19 4.28 -8.49
C ARG A 328 -15.68 5.19 -9.61
N SER A 329 -15.98 4.87 -10.86
CA SER A 329 -15.67 5.71 -12.01
C SER A 329 -16.88 6.52 -12.45
N PHE A 330 -16.62 7.61 -13.16
CA PHE A 330 -17.61 8.49 -13.72
C PHE A 330 -17.09 9.27 -14.93
N ASP A 331 -18.00 9.58 -15.84
CA ASP A 331 -17.76 10.48 -16.97
C ASP A 331 -19.06 11.26 -17.27
N GLY A 332 -19.01 12.58 -17.10
CA GLY A 332 -20.12 13.51 -17.29
C GLY A 332 -21.06 13.68 -16.09
N SER A 333 -21.26 12.64 -15.27
CA SER A 333 -22.12 12.71 -14.07
C SER A 333 -21.53 11.94 -12.89
N LEU A 334 -21.63 12.51 -11.68
CA LEU A 334 -21.07 11.92 -10.47
C LEU A 334 -21.91 10.70 -10.01
N PRO A 335 -21.27 9.63 -9.49
CA PRO A 335 -21.96 8.40 -9.11
C PRO A 335 -22.56 8.52 -7.70
N GLY A 336 -23.67 9.27 -7.57
CA GLY A 336 -24.38 9.47 -6.31
C GLY A 336 -23.59 10.25 -5.26
N ASP A 337 -24.11 10.30 -4.03
CA ASP A 337 -23.58 11.19 -2.98
C ASP A 337 -22.45 10.56 -2.14
N ASP A 338 -22.33 9.23 -2.11
CA ASP A 338 -21.33 8.51 -1.29
C ASP A 338 -20.01 8.27 -2.07
N LEU A 339 -19.27 9.34 -2.28
CA LEU A 339 -17.96 9.34 -2.96
C LEU A 339 -16.77 9.37 -2.01
N GLY A 340 -17.03 9.18 -0.71
CA GLY A 340 -16.03 9.27 0.34
C GLY A 340 -15.23 7.98 0.54
N HIS A 341 -14.13 8.13 1.26
CA HIS A 341 -13.37 7.05 1.86
C HIS A 341 -13.43 7.21 3.38
N SER A 342 -14.28 6.43 4.05
CA SER A 342 -14.59 6.62 5.49
C SER A 342 -13.36 6.61 6.39
N ALA A 343 -12.38 5.74 6.13
CA ALA A 343 -11.14 5.72 6.91
C ALA A 343 -10.28 6.97 6.73
N LEU A 344 -10.38 7.69 5.60
CA LEU A 344 -9.67 8.96 5.40
C LEU A 344 -10.58 10.17 5.71
N ALA A 345 -11.86 9.90 5.94
CA ALA A 345 -12.97 10.84 5.97
C ALA A 345 -13.03 11.80 4.76
N ALA A 346 -12.35 11.48 3.64
CA ALA A 346 -12.11 12.35 2.48
C ALA A 346 -12.57 11.69 1.18
N ARG A 347 -12.80 12.47 0.12
CA ARG A 347 -12.72 11.92 -1.24
C ARG A 347 -11.26 11.60 -1.56
N TYR A 348 -11.02 10.50 -2.24
CA TYR A 348 -9.67 10.02 -2.46
C TYR A 348 -9.55 9.25 -3.77
N SER A 349 -8.40 9.38 -4.44
CA SER A 349 -8.03 8.56 -5.58
C SER A 349 -6.58 8.11 -5.50
N HIS A 350 -6.30 6.99 -6.14
CA HIS A 350 -4.95 6.46 -6.27
C HIS A 350 -4.29 7.05 -7.52
N VAL A 351 -3.22 7.82 -7.32
CA VAL A 351 -2.47 8.53 -8.39
C VAL A 351 -0.96 8.53 -8.15
N THR A 352 -0.46 7.73 -7.21
CA THR A 352 0.92 7.85 -6.73
C THR A 352 1.75 6.60 -6.95
N ALA A 353 1.17 5.52 -7.49
CA ALA A 353 1.84 4.22 -7.62
C ALA A 353 1.64 3.53 -8.99
N PRO A 354 1.83 4.23 -10.13
CA PRO A 354 1.47 3.70 -11.45
C PRO A 354 2.33 2.53 -11.93
N LEU A 355 3.52 2.28 -11.39
CA LEU A 355 4.37 1.12 -11.74
C LEU A 355 3.86 -0.18 -11.11
N ARG A 356 3.02 -0.10 -10.07
CA ARG A 356 2.50 -1.26 -9.34
C ARG A 356 0.98 -1.34 -9.28
N ARG A 357 0.26 -0.31 -9.73
CA ARG A 357 -1.20 -0.30 -9.71
C ARG A 357 -1.76 0.42 -10.94
N LEU A 358 -2.53 -0.32 -11.73
CA LEU A 358 -3.00 0.12 -13.03
C LEU A 358 -3.88 1.38 -12.97
N VAL A 359 -4.75 1.49 -11.96
CA VAL A 359 -5.69 2.62 -11.85
C VAL A 359 -4.99 3.97 -11.78
N ASP A 360 -3.79 4.02 -11.19
CA ASP A 360 -3.01 5.24 -11.03
C ASP A 360 -2.56 5.78 -12.39
N ARG A 361 -2.33 4.92 -13.39
CA ARG A 361 -2.02 5.35 -14.77
C ARG A 361 -3.18 6.15 -15.36
N PHE A 362 -4.42 5.66 -15.21
CA PHE A 362 -5.61 6.35 -15.73
C PHE A 362 -5.92 7.62 -14.93
N ALA A 363 -5.87 7.54 -13.59
CA ALA A 363 -6.17 8.67 -12.75
C ALA A 363 -5.13 9.81 -12.89
N SER A 364 -3.85 9.48 -13.08
CA SER A 364 -2.79 10.47 -13.35
C SER A 364 -3.00 11.15 -14.70
N GLU A 365 -3.37 10.40 -15.74
CA GLU A 365 -3.68 10.96 -17.06
C GLU A 365 -4.83 11.97 -16.99
N ILE A 366 -5.90 11.65 -16.24
CA ILE A 366 -7.03 12.57 -16.05
C ILE A 366 -6.58 13.85 -15.34
N CYS A 367 -5.82 13.71 -14.25
CA CYS A 367 -5.36 14.84 -13.45
C CYS A 367 -4.43 15.76 -14.23
N VAL A 368 -3.51 15.22 -15.04
CA VAL A 368 -2.59 16.04 -15.83
C VAL A 368 -3.32 16.74 -16.99
N SER A 369 -4.28 16.09 -17.65
CA SER A 369 -5.14 16.76 -18.66
C SER A 369 -5.90 17.93 -18.04
N ILE A 370 -6.53 17.73 -16.87
CA ILE A 370 -7.23 18.80 -16.14
C ILE A 370 -6.27 19.93 -15.78
N GLY A 371 -5.09 19.60 -15.23
CA GLY A 371 -4.08 20.58 -14.83
C GLY A 371 -3.52 21.41 -15.98
N GLN A 372 -3.44 20.83 -17.18
CA GLN A 372 -2.98 21.50 -18.40
C GLN A 372 -4.11 22.17 -19.20
N GLY A 373 -5.37 22.01 -18.77
CA GLY A 373 -6.54 22.55 -19.49
C GLY A 373 -6.82 21.82 -20.81
N GLU A 374 -6.37 20.56 -20.93
CA GLU A 374 -6.54 19.72 -22.11
C GLU A 374 -7.72 18.74 -21.92
N PRO A 375 -8.37 18.31 -23.01
CA PRO A 375 -9.38 17.26 -22.92
C PRO A 375 -8.77 15.93 -22.48
N VAL A 376 -9.43 15.24 -21.55
CA VAL A 376 -9.06 13.88 -21.16
C VAL A 376 -9.06 12.96 -22.41
N PRO A 377 -7.98 12.20 -22.68
CA PRO A 377 -7.87 11.38 -23.88
C PRO A 377 -8.97 10.32 -24.03
N GLY A 378 -9.32 10.00 -25.29
CA GLY A 378 -10.34 8.99 -25.61
C GLY A 378 -10.07 7.63 -24.99
N TRP A 379 -8.83 7.14 -25.06
CA TRP A 379 -8.44 5.85 -24.48
C TRP A 379 -8.68 5.76 -22.97
N VAL A 380 -8.60 6.88 -22.24
CA VAL A 380 -8.93 6.92 -20.81
C VAL A 380 -10.43 6.79 -20.63
N ARG A 381 -11.20 7.68 -21.28
CA ARG A 381 -12.67 7.74 -21.16
C ARG A 381 -13.33 6.42 -21.55
N GLU A 382 -12.88 5.81 -22.63
CA GLU A 382 -13.38 4.52 -23.14
C GLU A 382 -13.19 3.37 -22.13
N ASN A 383 -12.14 3.42 -21.31
CA ASN A 383 -11.84 2.37 -20.33
C ASN A 383 -12.42 2.65 -18.93
N LEU A 384 -12.80 3.89 -18.61
CA LEU A 384 -13.23 4.30 -17.26
C LEU A 384 -14.34 3.42 -16.68
N ALA A 385 -15.34 3.06 -17.49
CA ALA A 385 -16.48 2.27 -17.03
C ALA A 385 -16.07 0.85 -16.58
N GLY A 386 -15.05 0.25 -17.21
CA GLY A 386 -14.59 -1.11 -16.90
C GLY A 386 -13.55 -1.20 -15.78
N LEU A 387 -12.85 -0.11 -15.47
CA LEU A 387 -11.77 -0.10 -14.47
C LEU A 387 -12.19 -0.58 -13.08
N PRO A 388 -13.35 -0.21 -12.52
CA PRO A 388 -13.75 -0.71 -11.19
C PRO A 388 -13.82 -2.23 -11.09
N GLU A 389 -14.39 -2.89 -12.10
CA GLU A 389 -14.52 -4.35 -12.11
C GLU A 389 -13.16 -5.03 -12.29
N LEU A 390 -12.34 -4.52 -13.22
CA LEU A 390 -10.97 -4.99 -13.45
C LEU A 390 -10.16 -4.91 -12.16
N MET A 391 -10.14 -3.76 -11.51
CA MET A 391 -9.41 -3.57 -10.27
C MET A 391 -9.99 -4.41 -9.14
N ALA A 392 -11.31 -4.63 -9.08
CA ALA A 392 -11.92 -5.52 -8.09
C ALA A 392 -11.48 -6.98 -8.29
N ALA A 393 -11.35 -7.45 -9.53
CA ALA A 393 -10.84 -8.77 -9.85
C ALA A 393 -9.36 -8.92 -9.47
N SER A 394 -8.54 -7.92 -9.80
CA SER A 394 -7.13 -7.84 -9.37
C SER A 394 -7.00 -7.92 -7.86
N ASN A 395 -7.75 -7.08 -7.12
CA ASN A 395 -7.70 -7.04 -5.65
C ASN A 395 -8.06 -8.39 -5.00
N ARG A 396 -8.98 -9.15 -5.60
CA ARG A 396 -9.31 -10.51 -5.12
C ARG A 396 -8.13 -11.47 -5.31
N ARG A 397 -7.46 -11.41 -6.47
CA ARG A 397 -6.26 -12.21 -6.76
C ARG A 397 -5.12 -11.83 -5.82
N ALA A 398 -4.86 -10.55 -5.63
CA ALA A 398 -3.83 -10.04 -4.72
C ALA A 398 -4.04 -10.52 -3.29
N ARG A 399 -5.25 -10.37 -2.73
CA ARG A 399 -5.57 -10.87 -1.38
C ARG A 399 -5.41 -12.38 -1.25
N SER A 400 -5.83 -13.14 -2.27
CA SER A 400 -5.65 -14.59 -2.26
C SER A 400 -4.18 -14.98 -2.28
N TRP A 401 -3.37 -14.25 -3.05
CA TRP A 401 -1.92 -14.43 -3.13
C TRP A 401 -1.24 -14.08 -1.80
N GLU A 402 -1.46 -12.87 -1.27
CA GLU A 402 -0.89 -12.38 0.00
C GLU A 402 -1.18 -13.35 1.16
N HIS A 403 -2.45 -13.75 1.35
CA HIS A 403 -2.80 -14.70 2.40
C HIS A 403 -2.11 -16.06 2.22
N SER A 404 -2.10 -16.62 1.00
CA SER A 404 -1.46 -17.92 0.75
C SER A 404 0.05 -17.90 0.97
N VAL A 405 0.66 -16.74 0.72
CA VAL A 405 2.10 -16.53 0.90
C VAL A 405 2.45 -16.40 2.39
N VAL A 406 1.64 -15.70 3.17
CA VAL A 406 1.78 -15.65 4.64
C VAL A 406 1.60 -17.06 5.21
N ASP A 407 0.50 -17.75 4.88
CA ASP A 407 0.23 -19.12 5.31
C ASP A 407 1.42 -20.07 4.99
N LEU A 408 2.00 -19.97 3.78
CA LEU A 408 3.20 -20.74 3.40
C LEU A 408 4.44 -20.40 4.22
N ALA A 409 4.66 -19.11 4.51
CA ALA A 409 5.81 -18.70 5.30
C ALA A 409 5.68 -19.16 6.76
N GLU A 410 4.50 -19.04 7.36
CA GLU A 410 4.21 -19.53 8.70
C GLU A 410 4.40 -21.05 8.76
N ALA A 411 3.89 -21.79 7.78
CA ALA A 411 4.12 -23.23 7.66
C ALA A 411 5.63 -23.58 7.58
N LEU A 412 6.41 -22.81 6.82
CA LEU A 412 7.86 -23.02 6.73
C LEU A 412 8.58 -22.80 8.08
N VAL A 413 8.21 -21.74 8.80
CA VAL A 413 8.75 -21.44 10.14
C VAL A 413 8.40 -22.56 11.13
N LEU A 414 7.18 -23.10 11.04
CA LEU A 414 6.63 -24.08 11.97
C LEU A 414 7.02 -25.54 11.66
N GLN A 415 7.53 -25.84 10.46
CA GLN A 415 7.78 -27.22 10.01
C GLN A 415 8.58 -28.08 11.01
N LYS A 416 9.57 -27.49 11.69
CA LYS A 416 10.43 -28.21 12.64
C LYS A 416 9.89 -28.24 14.07
N ARG A 417 8.74 -27.63 14.32
CA ARG A 417 8.13 -27.44 15.64
C ARG A 417 6.86 -28.28 15.85
N VAL A 418 6.60 -29.24 14.96
CA VAL A 418 5.43 -30.14 15.07
C VAL A 418 5.48 -30.89 16.41
N GLY A 419 4.37 -30.84 17.14
CA GLY A 419 4.21 -31.39 18.49
C GLY A 419 4.47 -30.39 19.62
N GLU A 420 5.07 -29.22 19.33
CA GLU A 420 5.28 -28.18 20.34
C GLU A 420 3.98 -27.48 20.74
N VAL A 421 3.97 -26.92 21.95
CA VAL A 421 2.88 -26.14 22.52
C VAL A 421 3.32 -24.68 22.61
N PHE A 422 2.43 -23.79 22.18
CA PHE A 422 2.64 -22.35 22.10
C PHE A 422 1.63 -21.62 22.98
N ASP A 423 2.08 -20.57 23.64
CA ASP A 423 1.18 -19.57 24.20
C ASP A 423 0.62 -18.72 23.03
N ALA A 424 -0.70 -18.61 22.99
CA ALA A 424 -1.40 -17.88 21.95
C ALA A 424 -2.54 -17.04 22.53
N VAL A 425 -2.92 -15.97 21.85
CA VAL A 425 -4.04 -15.11 22.25
C VAL A 425 -5.12 -15.18 21.18
N LEU A 426 -6.36 -15.50 21.55
CA LEU A 426 -7.48 -15.44 20.60
C LEU A 426 -7.70 -13.99 20.15
N ILE A 427 -7.43 -13.65 18.90
CA ILE A 427 -7.59 -12.28 18.38
C ILE A 427 -8.91 -12.09 17.62
N ASP A 428 -9.36 -13.12 16.91
CA ASP A 428 -10.64 -13.09 16.19
C ASP A 428 -11.45 -14.37 16.28
N VAL A 429 -12.77 -14.27 16.16
CA VAL A 429 -13.69 -15.41 16.06
C VAL A 429 -14.61 -15.17 14.88
N ASN A 430 -14.57 -16.08 13.91
CA ASN A 430 -15.51 -16.05 12.79
C ASN A 430 -16.91 -16.43 13.31
N PRO A 431 -17.89 -15.50 13.24
CA PRO A 431 -19.21 -15.73 13.83
C PRO A 431 -20.04 -16.81 13.10
N ARG A 432 -19.67 -17.15 11.85
CA ARG A 432 -20.38 -18.18 11.06
C ARG A 432 -19.83 -19.57 11.28
N SER A 433 -18.50 -19.72 11.34
CA SER A 433 -17.87 -21.04 11.47
C SER A 433 -17.48 -21.40 12.91
N GLY A 434 -17.45 -20.42 13.82
CA GLY A 434 -16.93 -20.63 15.18
C GLY A 434 -15.41 -20.83 15.23
N MET A 435 -14.72 -20.67 14.11
CA MET A 435 -13.26 -20.74 14.04
C MET A 435 -12.64 -19.50 14.67
N GLY A 436 -11.67 -19.70 15.56
CA GLY A 436 -10.84 -18.66 16.13
C GLY A 436 -9.54 -18.47 15.37
N THR A 437 -9.07 -17.24 15.31
CA THR A 437 -7.71 -16.87 14.90
C THR A 437 -6.94 -16.51 16.15
N PHE A 438 -5.86 -17.25 16.43
CA PHE A 438 -5.05 -17.12 17.63
C PHE A 438 -3.65 -16.62 17.25
N GLN A 439 -3.21 -15.53 17.86
CA GLN A 439 -1.89 -14.95 17.64
C GLN A 439 -0.85 -15.65 18.52
N ILE A 440 0.19 -16.21 17.91
CA ILE A 440 1.40 -16.66 18.61
C ILE A 440 2.45 -15.54 18.48
N ALA A 441 3.09 -15.17 19.59
CA ALA A 441 4.07 -14.08 19.60
C ALA A 441 5.47 -14.53 19.13
N ASP A 442 5.86 -15.77 19.45
CA ASP A 442 7.14 -16.36 19.06
C ASP A 442 6.97 -17.84 18.63
N PRO A 443 6.98 -18.15 17.32
CA PRO A 443 7.20 -17.24 16.21
C PRO A 443 5.96 -16.38 15.95
N ALA A 444 6.11 -15.23 15.31
CA ALA A 444 5.01 -14.34 14.96
C ALA A 444 4.12 -14.98 13.87
N VAL A 445 3.14 -15.81 14.26
CA VAL A 445 2.28 -16.60 13.36
C VAL A 445 0.84 -16.66 13.83
N GLU A 446 -0.10 -16.92 12.92
CA GLU A 446 -1.51 -17.14 13.25
C GLU A 446 -1.88 -18.64 13.30
N ALA A 447 -2.51 -19.06 14.38
CA ALA A 447 -3.11 -20.38 14.51
C ALA A 447 -4.64 -20.32 14.30
N LYS A 448 -5.16 -21.15 13.39
CA LYS A 448 -6.60 -21.23 13.08
C LYS A 448 -7.17 -22.54 13.64
N LEU A 449 -8.03 -22.47 14.65
CA LEU A 449 -8.67 -23.62 15.31
C LEU A 449 -10.02 -23.22 15.94
N PRO A 450 -10.93 -24.15 16.28
CA PRO A 450 -12.22 -23.80 16.89
C PRO A 450 -12.05 -22.94 18.15
N ALA A 451 -12.84 -21.86 18.28
CA ALA A 451 -12.76 -20.97 19.43
C ALA A 451 -13.33 -21.61 20.71
N GLU A 452 -14.14 -22.67 20.59
CA GLU A 452 -14.78 -23.39 21.71
C GLU A 452 -15.54 -22.49 22.69
N GLY A 453 -16.17 -21.42 22.16
CA GLY A 453 -16.92 -20.45 22.96
C GLY A 453 -16.03 -19.49 23.78
N ARG A 454 -14.71 -19.51 23.58
CA ARG A 454 -13.79 -18.55 24.19
C ARG A 454 -13.98 -17.16 23.59
N GLU A 455 -13.82 -16.15 24.44
CA GLU A 455 -13.80 -14.77 24.01
C GLU A 455 -12.39 -14.34 23.59
N PRO A 456 -12.27 -13.44 22.59
CA PRO A 456 -11.02 -12.80 22.23
C PRO A 456 -10.27 -12.17 23.42
N GLY A 457 -8.94 -12.07 23.32
CA GLY A 457 -8.03 -11.55 24.35
C GLY A 457 -7.60 -12.56 25.39
N ARG A 458 -8.22 -13.74 25.38
CA ARG A 458 -7.83 -14.83 26.28
C ARG A 458 -6.57 -15.49 25.78
N ALA A 459 -5.56 -15.53 26.66
CA ALA A 459 -4.41 -16.40 26.49
C ALA A 459 -4.85 -17.87 26.59
N VAL A 460 -4.36 -18.68 25.67
CA VAL A 460 -4.58 -20.12 25.59
C VAL A 460 -3.26 -20.79 25.22
N ARG A 461 -3.22 -22.11 25.37
CA ARG A 461 -2.13 -22.92 24.85
C ARG A 461 -2.63 -23.74 23.67
N VAL A 462 -1.91 -23.66 22.56
CA VAL A 462 -2.23 -24.41 21.34
C VAL A 462 -1.07 -25.31 20.98
N ARG A 463 -1.36 -26.52 20.50
CA ARG A 463 -0.36 -27.48 20.04
C ARG A 463 -0.36 -27.53 18.52
N LEU A 464 0.82 -27.52 17.91
CA LEU A 464 0.97 -27.72 16.48
C LEU A 464 0.92 -29.22 16.16
N ASP A 465 -0.09 -29.65 15.41
CA ASP A 465 -0.32 -31.06 15.09
C ASP A 465 0.29 -31.47 13.75
N GLU A 466 0.20 -30.60 12.74
CA GLU A 466 0.60 -30.91 11.37
C GLU A 466 1.05 -29.64 10.63
N VAL A 467 2.00 -29.81 9.71
CA VAL A 467 2.44 -28.78 8.75
C VAL A 467 2.52 -29.40 7.36
N ASP A 468 1.83 -28.80 6.39
CA ASP A 468 1.92 -29.14 4.96
C ASP A 468 2.46 -27.94 4.17
N LEU A 469 3.71 -28.04 3.72
CA LEU A 469 4.37 -27.01 2.92
C LEU A 469 3.89 -26.93 1.47
N SER A 470 3.23 -27.95 0.95
CA SER A 470 2.70 -27.93 -0.42
C SER A 470 1.45 -27.05 -0.52
N GLU A 471 0.66 -27.01 0.56
CA GLU A 471 -0.55 -26.20 0.65
C GLU A 471 -0.35 -24.89 1.43
N GLY A 472 0.75 -24.78 2.19
CA GLY A 472 0.98 -23.71 3.17
C GLY A 472 0.08 -23.87 4.39
N ARG A 473 -0.28 -25.10 4.76
CA ARG A 473 -1.30 -25.40 5.77
C ARG A 473 -0.67 -25.79 7.10
N THR A 474 -1.20 -25.27 8.19
CA THR A 474 -0.85 -25.66 9.56
C THR A 474 -2.09 -26.08 10.31
N VAL A 475 -2.01 -27.16 11.09
CA VAL A 475 -3.12 -27.67 11.91
C VAL A 475 -2.76 -27.54 13.38
N PHE A 476 -3.63 -26.90 14.15
CA PHE A 476 -3.48 -26.71 15.58
C PHE A 476 -4.66 -27.33 16.36
N SER A 477 -4.37 -27.77 17.59
CA SER A 477 -5.37 -28.18 18.58
C SER A 477 -5.18 -27.43 19.90
N HIS A 478 -6.22 -27.39 20.73
CA HIS A 478 -6.08 -26.89 22.10
C HIS A 478 -5.16 -27.83 22.89
N ALA A 479 -4.14 -27.28 23.53
CA ALA A 479 -3.26 -28.03 24.41
C ALA A 479 -3.91 -28.18 25.79
N VAL A 480 -3.95 -29.40 26.31
CA VAL A 480 -4.49 -29.74 27.65
C VAL A 480 -3.61 -29.17 28.76
#